data_AF-A0A7K5HXU5-F1
#
_entry.id   AF-A0A7K5HXU5-F1
#
_cell.length_a   1.000
_cell.length_b   1.000
_cell.length_c   1.000
_cell.angle_alpha   90.00
_cell.angle_beta   90.00
_cell.angle_gamma   90.00
#
_symmetry.space_group_name_H-M   'P 1'
#
loop_
_entity.id
_entity.type
_entity.pdbx_description
1 polymer ?
#
loop_
_entity_poly.entity_id
_entity_poly.type
_entity_poly.pdbx_seq_one_letter_code
_entity_poly.pdbx_strand_id
1 'polypeptide(L)'
;LSVLLSLLVPARPTRSPDCGGILTPSGLRYCKSRPRISHTTSGGGGAQIDSVKVVRLSLSLVPDSGLRLKISTDFGVTPAPSTTKKMRLSILANLQVEMNAEENLELVTSACKATVEERQSSAETRSTRETQRLTPWVSVCSEVSKLLLSPNELLISLTAQFPVTPSCQVQYQPLAVPVFSEQGITVSLQTTFQVAGVAIPLPVSPVPFSMPEPASPSPSHLILAFSEHFYTSLFSALETAGAFNMTIPTSLTTATLAQKITQQMGSLFQEDLPVLLQAVFRSSPRVVLEEDKAAMKLFLTVHIGEGSQAFQSFLSVNVDISAGLLLSIADTKMMISAAAIEDIELSLAASNVGPVPAALLEELFLPTIRKEVPAQMNVVLSEGVFLPHISSFTYNDVNIKIHKDYVSITCNLELQAKSA
;
A
#
# COMPACT_ATOMS: atom_id res chain seq x y z
N LEU A 1 26.71 -1.30 35.20
CA LEU A 1 26.64 -1.88 33.84
C LEU A 1 25.22 -2.25 33.42
N SER A 2 24.47 -3.03 34.21
CA SER A 2 23.08 -3.44 33.89
C SER A 2 22.09 -2.26 33.70
N VAL A 3 22.24 -1.18 34.47
CA VAL A 3 21.39 0.04 34.36
C VAL A 3 21.81 0.96 33.19
N LEU A 4 23.03 0.82 32.66
CA LEU A 4 23.49 1.57 31.49
C LEU A 4 23.08 0.89 30.17
N LEU A 5 22.83 -0.42 30.19
CA LEU A 5 22.33 -1.18 29.04
C LEU A 5 20.84 -0.98 28.79
N SER A 6 20.05 -0.59 29.80
CA SER A 6 18.63 -0.24 29.65
C SER A 6 18.38 1.18 29.11
N LEU A 7 19.42 2.00 28.97
CA LEU A 7 19.38 3.30 28.27
C LEU A 7 19.75 3.20 26.78
N LEU A 8 20.22 2.02 26.33
CA LEU A 8 20.29 1.67 24.92
C LEU A 8 18.91 1.19 24.46
N VAL A 9 17.91 2.07 24.56
CA VAL A 9 16.78 1.99 23.63
C VAL A 9 17.42 2.18 22.26
N PRO A 10 17.34 1.22 21.32
CA PRO A 10 17.79 1.49 19.96
C PRO A 10 17.05 2.76 19.55
N ALA A 11 17.81 3.82 19.27
CA ALA A 11 17.26 5.04 18.71
C ALA A 11 16.32 4.59 17.59
N ARG A 12 15.01 4.86 17.73
CA ARG A 12 14.03 4.48 16.71
C ARG A 12 14.65 4.92 15.39
N PRO A 13 14.95 4.00 14.46
CA PRO A 13 15.55 4.38 13.18
C PRO A 13 14.67 5.49 12.63
N THR A 14 15.30 6.60 12.25
CA THR A 14 14.63 7.80 11.76
C THR A 14 13.55 7.40 10.77
N ARG A 15 12.28 7.43 11.20
CA ARG A 15 11.15 6.98 10.40
C ARG A 15 11.03 7.95 9.24
N SER A 16 11.40 7.51 8.05
CA SER A 16 11.19 8.26 6.81
C SER A 16 10.07 7.57 6.04
N PRO A 17 9.21 8.33 5.34
CA PRO A 17 8.23 7.71 4.47
C PRO A 17 8.98 6.97 3.38
N ASP A 18 8.40 5.87 2.90
CA ASP A 18 8.89 5.12 1.74
C ASP A 18 7.81 4.99 0.66
N CYS A 19 6.58 5.37 0.98
CA CYS A 19 5.46 5.45 0.09
C CYS A 19 4.45 6.51 0.55
N GLY A 20 3.44 6.76 -0.27
CA GLY A 20 2.38 7.70 0.09
C GLY A 20 1.30 7.77 -0.98
N GLY A 21 0.30 8.62 -0.71
CA GLY A 21 -0.79 8.85 -1.64
C GLY A 21 -1.36 10.26 -1.57
N ILE A 22 -1.91 10.72 -2.69
CA ILE A 22 -2.61 12.00 -2.83
C ILE A 22 -4.03 11.70 -3.31
N LEU A 23 -5.02 11.95 -2.46
CA LEU A 23 -6.42 11.99 -2.87
C LEU A 23 -6.70 13.33 -3.53
N THR A 24 -6.89 13.33 -4.84
CA THR A 24 -7.01 14.57 -5.64
C THR A 24 -8.38 15.22 -5.43
N PRO A 25 -8.58 16.49 -5.86
CA PRO A 25 -9.90 17.11 -5.90
C PRO A 25 -10.92 16.32 -6.73
N SER A 26 -10.48 15.60 -7.77
CA SER A 26 -11.34 14.70 -8.55
C SER A 26 -11.77 13.48 -7.75
N GLY A 27 -10.84 12.85 -7.02
CA GLY A 27 -11.15 11.74 -6.11
C GLY A 27 -12.08 12.16 -4.96
N LEU A 28 -11.85 13.32 -4.36
CA LEU A 28 -12.72 13.85 -3.31
C LEU A 28 -14.16 14.09 -3.82
N ARG A 29 -14.30 14.59 -5.06
CA ARG A 29 -15.61 14.74 -5.71
C ARG A 29 -16.27 13.39 -5.98
N TYR A 30 -15.50 12.38 -6.38
CA TYR A 30 -16.00 11.03 -6.57
C TYR A 30 -16.57 10.46 -5.25
N CYS A 31 -15.79 10.50 -4.15
CA CYS A 31 -16.21 10.03 -2.84
C CYS A 31 -17.48 10.76 -2.34
N LYS A 32 -17.61 12.05 -2.61
CA LYS A 32 -18.82 12.84 -2.28
C LYS A 32 -20.08 12.32 -3.02
N SER A 33 -19.94 11.88 -4.26
CA SER A 33 -21.08 11.58 -5.14
C SER A 33 -21.79 10.24 -4.84
N ARG A 34 -21.20 9.37 -4.00
CA ARG A 34 -21.73 8.04 -3.67
C ARG A 34 -21.99 7.87 -2.16
N PRO A 35 -22.95 8.59 -1.57
CA PRO A 35 -23.29 8.39 -0.17
C PRO A 35 -23.87 6.99 0.08
N ARG A 36 -23.26 6.24 1.01
CA ARG A 36 -23.93 5.17 1.76
C ARG A 36 -24.51 5.79 3.03
N ILE A 37 -25.68 6.42 2.95
CA ILE A 37 -26.38 6.90 4.15
C ILE A 37 -27.64 6.06 4.31
N SER A 38 -27.55 5.03 5.15
CA SER A 38 -28.67 4.20 5.56
C SER A 38 -28.92 4.45 7.05
N HIS A 39 -29.71 5.47 7.39
CA HIS A 39 -30.21 5.60 8.76
C HIS A 39 -31.68 5.99 8.77
N THR A 40 -32.48 5.11 9.36
CA THR A 40 -33.86 5.32 9.79
C THR A 40 -33.84 5.93 11.19
N THR A 41 -34.16 7.22 11.31
CA THR A 41 -34.39 7.85 12.61
C THR A 41 -35.85 7.68 13.01
N SER A 42 -36.10 6.83 14.01
CA SER A 42 -37.34 6.78 14.77
C SER A 42 -37.31 7.89 15.83
N GLY A 43 -38.20 8.88 15.70
CA GLY A 43 -38.30 10.00 16.64
C GLY A 43 -39.42 9.79 17.66
N GLY A 44 -39.07 9.80 18.95
CA GLY A 44 -40.02 9.86 20.06
C GLY A 44 -40.34 11.30 20.49
N GLY A 45 -41.63 11.63 20.55
CA GLY A 45 -42.23 12.62 21.46
C GLY A 45 -42.29 14.09 21.04
N GLY A 46 -43.47 14.56 20.61
CA GLY A 46 -43.98 15.93 20.82
C GLY A 46 -44.13 16.84 19.61
N ALA A 47 -43.22 16.78 18.63
CA ALA A 47 -43.33 17.48 17.36
C ALA A 47 -42.94 16.52 16.23
N GLN A 48 -43.88 16.18 15.35
CA GLN A 48 -43.64 15.23 14.28
C GLN A 48 -42.96 15.94 13.11
N ILE A 49 -41.78 15.44 12.72
CA ILE A 49 -41.09 15.86 11.50
C ILE A 49 -41.73 15.06 10.36
N ASP A 50 -42.58 15.71 9.57
CA ASP A 50 -43.39 15.02 8.56
C ASP A 50 -42.61 14.73 7.27
N SER A 51 -41.54 15.48 7.02
CA SER A 51 -40.66 15.27 5.87
C SER A 51 -39.29 15.87 6.12
N VAL A 52 -38.24 15.15 5.71
CA VAL A 52 -36.86 15.65 5.63
C VAL A 52 -36.39 15.45 4.21
N LYS A 53 -36.02 16.54 3.54
CA LYS A 53 -35.45 16.50 2.19
C LYS A 53 -34.07 17.16 2.22
N VAL A 54 -33.02 16.36 2.00
CA VAL A 54 -31.68 16.91 1.77
C VAL A 54 -31.67 17.61 0.42
N VAL A 55 -31.51 18.93 0.43
CA VAL A 55 -31.53 19.78 -0.77
C VAL A 55 -30.13 19.88 -1.38
N ARG A 56 -29.10 20.03 -0.53
CA ARG A 56 -27.70 20.12 -0.96
C ARG A 56 -26.79 19.49 0.08
N LEU A 57 -25.84 18.69 -0.39
CA LEU A 57 -24.68 18.23 0.39
C LEU A 57 -23.41 18.58 -0.39
N SER A 58 -22.48 19.29 0.24
CA SER A 58 -21.20 19.65 -0.37
C SER A 58 -20.05 19.43 0.58
N LEU A 59 -19.03 18.70 0.12
CA LEU A 59 -17.73 18.60 0.75
C LEU A 59 -16.72 19.35 -0.13
N SER A 60 -15.95 20.26 0.46
CA SER A 60 -14.92 21.02 -0.24
C SER A 60 -13.60 20.97 0.53
N LEU A 61 -12.50 20.87 -0.21
CA LEU A 61 -11.14 20.99 0.32
C LEU A 61 -10.86 22.43 0.73
N VAL A 62 -10.24 22.63 1.89
CA VAL A 62 -9.74 23.93 2.37
C VAL A 62 -8.24 23.75 2.64
N PRO A 63 -7.36 24.31 1.78
CA PRO A 63 -5.91 24.20 1.95
C PRO A 63 -5.47 24.60 3.36
N ASP A 64 -4.46 23.89 3.87
CA ASP A 64 -3.85 24.07 5.19
C ASP A 64 -4.79 23.91 6.40
N SER A 65 -6.08 23.63 6.16
CA SER A 65 -7.13 23.68 7.19
C SER A 65 -7.94 22.39 7.32
N GLY A 66 -8.17 21.65 6.22
CA GLY A 66 -8.94 20.41 6.22
C GLY A 66 -10.06 20.35 5.18
N LEU A 67 -11.20 19.80 5.57
CA LEU A 67 -12.40 19.69 4.75
C LEU A 67 -13.53 20.56 5.31
N ARG A 68 -14.40 21.05 4.42
CA ARG A 68 -15.61 21.80 4.80
C ARG A 68 -16.84 21.11 4.25
N LEU A 69 -17.67 20.63 5.16
CA LEU A 69 -18.95 20.01 4.90
C LEU A 69 -20.06 21.06 5.04
N LYS A 70 -20.90 21.20 4.02
CA LYS A 70 -22.13 21.98 4.04
C LYS A 70 -23.31 21.09 3.71
N ILE A 71 -24.32 21.11 4.57
CA ILE A 71 -25.58 20.38 4.39
C ILE A 71 -26.71 21.39 4.43
N SER A 72 -27.63 21.32 3.49
CA SER A 72 -28.87 22.10 3.50
C SER A 72 -30.05 21.15 3.34
N THR A 73 -30.93 21.14 4.32
CA THR A 73 -32.13 20.28 4.40
C THR A 73 -33.37 21.14 4.54
N ASP A 74 -34.40 20.83 3.77
CA ASP A 74 -35.74 21.38 3.95
C ASP A 74 -36.55 20.35 4.76
N PHE A 75 -37.21 20.79 5.83
CA PHE A 75 -38.03 19.91 6.67
C PHE A 75 -39.35 20.58 7.04
N GLY A 76 -40.40 19.76 7.14
CA GLY A 76 -41.71 20.17 7.60
C GLY A 76 -41.89 19.85 9.09
N VAL A 77 -42.31 20.84 9.88
CA VAL A 77 -42.71 20.63 11.27
C VAL A 77 -44.19 20.97 11.38
N THR A 78 -45.00 20.05 11.90
CA THR A 78 -46.40 20.31 12.20
C THR A 78 -46.60 20.30 13.72
N PRO A 79 -46.64 21.47 14.38
CA PRO A 79 -47.06 21.56 15.78
C PRO A 79 -48.58 21.40 15.85
N ALA A 80 -49.10 20.48 16.64
CA ALA A 80 -50.55 20.43 16.90
C ALA A 80 -50.97 21.64 17.75
N PRO A 81 -52.07 22.38 17.44
CA PRO A 81 -53.10 22.15 16.42
C PRO A 81 -52.95 23.04 15.15
N SER A 82 -51.72 23.39 14.77
CA SER A 82 -51.39 24.44 13.79
C SER A 82 -50.95 23.93 12.41
N THR A 83 -50.82 24.85 11.45
CA THR A 83 -50.38 24.61 10.06
C THR A 83 -48.90 24.22 9.98
N THR A 84 -48.57 23.25 9.11
CA THR A 84 -47.19 22.80 8.84
C THR A 84 -46.29 23.96 8.43
N LYS A 85 -45.22 24.20 9.19
CA LYS A 85 -44.18 25.17 8.87
C LYS A 85 -43.08 24.50 8.07
N LYS A 86 -42.70 25.11 6.94
CA LYS A 86 -41.52 24.70 6.16
C LYS A 86 -40.30 25.42 6.71
N MET A 87 -39.35 24.66 7.22
CA MET A 87 -38.08 25.17 7.74
C MET A 87 -36.93 24.67 6.87
N ARG A 88 -35.85 25.45 6.85
CA ARG A 88 -34.59 25.09 6.18
C ARG A 88 -33.47 25.06 7.19
N LEU A 89 -32.88 23.89 7.40
CA LEU A 89 -31.69 23.69 8.22
C LEU A 89 -30.46 23.75 7.33
N SER A 90 -29.50 24.58 7.72
CA SER A 90 -28.19 24.66 7.11
C SER A 90 -27.14 24.31 8.16
N ILE A 91 -26.30 23.33 7.85
CA ILE A 91 -25.21 22.87 8.71
C ILE A 91 -23.90 23.15 7.99
N LEU A 92 -22.97 23.77 8.70
CA LEU A 92 -21.59 24.00 8.28
C LEU A 92 -20.66 23.33 9.29
N ALA A 93 -19.93 22.31 8.86
CA ALA A 93 -18.94 21.63 9.66
C ALA A 93 -17.56 21.70 9.00
N ASN A 94 -16.53 22.04 9.77
CA ASN A 94 -15.14 21.88 9.38
C ASN A 94 -14.64 20.54 9.94
N LEU A 95 -14.02 19.75 9.08
CA LEU A 95 -13.50 18.43 9.40
C LEU A 95 -11.98 18.45 9.23
N GLN A 96 -11.27 17.77 10.11
CA GLN A 96 -9.82 17.61 10.07
C GLN A 96 -9.49 16.14 10.23
N VAL A 97 -8.34 15.73 9.68
CA VAL A 97 -7.80 14.41 9.96
C VAL A 97 -6.77 14.58 11.06
N GLU A 98 -6.84 13.76 12.09
CA GLU A 98 -5.90 13.71 13.20
C GLU A 98 -5.30 12.31 13.30
N MET A 99 -4.21 12.18 14.06
CA MET A 99 -3.61 10.89 14.39
C MET A 99 -4.04 10.51 15.81
N ASN A 100 -4.65 9.34 15.97
CA ASN A 100 -5.10 8.86 17.26
C ASN A 100 -3.95 8.22 18.06
N ALA A 101 -4.26 7.74 19.27
CA ALA A 101 -3.26 7.14 20.17
C ALA A 101 -2.65 5.84 19.61
N GLU A 102 -3.35 5.16 18.70
CA GLU A 102 -2.93 3.94 18.02
C GLU A 102 -2.20 4.22 16.69
N GLU A 103 -1.76 5.46 16.43
CA GLU A 103 -1.08 5.89 15.19
C GLU A 103 -1.96 5.72 13.92
N ASN A 104 -3.29 5.64 14.06
CA ASN A 104 -4.25 5.59 12.95
C ASN A 104 -4.77 6.99 12.60
N LEU A 105 -5.23 7.14 11.35
CA LEU A 105 -5.88 8.37 10.90
C LEU A 105 -7.36 8.38 11.29
N GLU A 106 -7.82 9.49 11.88
CA GLU A 106 -9.20 9.70 12.27
C GLU A 106 -9.73 11.04 11.72
N LEU A 107 -10.89 11.03 11.07
CA LEU A 107 -11.59 12.23 10.65
C LEU A 107 -12.46 12.75 11.81
N VAL A 108 -12.16 13.96 12.28
CA VAL A 108 -12.82 14.61 13.40
C VAL A 108 -13.50 15.90 12.97
N THR A 109 -14.52 16.33 13.73
CA THR A 109 -15.18 17.63 13.52
C THR A 109 -14.49 18.70 14.37
N SER A 110 -13.77 19.62 13.75
CA SER A 110 -13.07 20.71 14.47
C SER A 110 -14.00 21.87 14.83
N ALA A 111 -15.02 22.13 14.00
CA ALA A 111 -16.05 23.12 14.29
C ALA A 111 -17.37 22.76 13.59
N CYS A 112 -18.51 22.98 14.24
CA CYS A 112 -19.83 22.79 13.64
C CYS A 112 -20.80 23.92 14.03
N LYS A 113 -21.52 24.43 13.03
CA LYS A 113 -22.57 25.44 13.20
C LYS A 113 -23.82 25.02 12.45
N ALA A 114 -24.94 24.93 13.16
CA ALA A 114 -26.26 24.72 12.59
C ALA A 114 -27.08 26.01 12.68
N THR A 115 -27.75 26.36 11.58
CA THR A 115 -28.66 27.51 11.49
C THR A 115 -29.94 27.07 10.84
N VAL A 116 -31.08 27.55 11.32
CA VAL A 116 -32.37 27.26 10.68
C VAL A 116 -33.11 28.53 10.37
N GLU A 117 -33.73 28.52 9.21
CA GLU A 117 -34.52 29.62 8.67
C GLU A 117 -35.95 29.12 8.42
N GLU A 118 -36.95 29.88 8.87
CA GLU A 118 -38.35 29.63 8.53
C GLU A 118 -38.63 30.18 7.13
N ARG A 119 -39.19 29.36 6.25
CA ARG A 119 -39.58 29.78 4.90
C ARG A 119 -41.03 30.25 4.97
N GLN A 120 -41.26 31.55 4.75
CA GLN A 120 -42.55 32.24 4.90
C GLN A 120 -43.77 31.35 4.54
N SER A 121 -44.67 31.14 5.50
CA SER A 121 -46.00 30.61 5.23
C SER A 121 -46.84 31.69 4.55
N SER A 122 -47.46 31.37 3.41
CA SER A 122 -48.48 32.22 2.82
C SER A 122 -49.74 32.17 3.68
N ALA A 123 -49.77 32.96 4.74
CA ALA A 123 -50.98 33.39 5.41
C ALA A 123 -50.61 34.60 6.29
N GLU A 124 -51.00 35.78 5.83
CA GLU A 124 -51.05 36.97 6.68
C GLU A 124 -51.95 36.67 7.88
N THR A 125 -51.41 36.78 9.10
CA THR A 125 -52.06 37.48 10.22
C THR A 125 -51.01 37.77 11.29
N ARG A 126 -50.93 39.05 11.68
CA ARG A 126 -50.17 39.59 12.82
C ARG A 126 -50.50 38.86 14.12
N SER A 127 -49.50 38.41 14.87
CA SER A 127 -49.30 38.83 16.27
C SER A 127 -48.06 38.18 16.92
N THR A 128 -47.42 38.99 17.77
CA THR A 128 -46.51 38.70 18.89
C THR A 128 -45.34 37.73 18.71
N ARG A 129 -44.13 38.32 18.74
CA ARG A 129 -42.84 37.66 18.93
C ARG A 129 -42.80 36.92 20.26
N GLU A 130 -43.27 35.68 20.30
CA GLU A 130 -42.81 34.73 21.30
C GLU A 130 -41.64 33.94 20.73
N THR A 131 -40.47 34.21 21.30
CA THR A 131 -39.24 33.47 21.03
C THR A 131 -39.38 32.11 21.71
N GLN A 132 -40.21 31.22 21.16
CA GLN A 132 -40.15 29.80 21.51
C GLN A 132 -38.78 29.30 21.05
N ARG A 133 -37.85 29.23 22.01
CA ARG A 133 -36.58 28.53 21.86
C ARG A 133 -36.91 27.10 21.41
N LEU A 134 -36.77 26.84 20.11
CA LEU A 134 -36.75 25.50 19.55
C LEU A 134 -35.47 24.82 20.05
N THR A 135 -35.57 24.23 21.24
CA THR A 135 -34.52 23.52 21.97
C THR A 135 -34.20 22.06 21.53
N PRO A 136 -34.56 21.52 20.34
CA PRO A 136 -33.98 20.23 19.92
C PRO A 136 -32.67 20.33 19.11
N TRP A 137 -32.30 21.50 18.58
CA TRP A 137 -31.31 21.55 17.48
C TRP A 137 -29.83 21.54 17.91
N VAL A 138 -29.57 21.64 19.23
CA VAL A 138 -28.22 21.50 19.80
C VAL A 138 -27.64 20.11 19.50
N SER A 139 -28.47 19.09 19.23
CA SER A 139 -27.98 17.74 18.90
C SER A 139 -27.59 17.54 17.43
N VAL A 140 -27.92 18.44 16.51
CA VAL A 140 -27.65 18.23 15.06
C VAL A 140 -26.16 18.13 14.77
N CYS A 141 -25.33 18.95 15.42
CA CYS A 141 -23.88 18.86 15.29
C CYS A 141 -23.31 17.56 15.87
N SER A 142 -23.93 17.02 16.94
CA SER A 142 -23.56 15.70 17.47
C SER A 142 -23.92 14.58 16.50
N GLU A 143 -25.07 14.66 15.82
CA GLU A 143 -25.44 13.72 14.77
C GLU A 143 -24.49 13.81 13.57
N VAL A 144 -23.99 14.99 13.21
CA VAL A 144 -22.95 15.13 12.18
C VAL A 144 -21.66 14.41 12.57
N SER A 145 -21.23 14.50 13.84
CA SER A 145 -20.07 13.73 14.30
C SER A 145 -20.30 12.22 14.17
N LYS A 146 -21.52 11.72 14.42
CA LYS A 146 -21.85 10.30 14.22
C LYS A 146 -21.78 9.86 12.76
N LEU A 147 -22.01 10.77 11.80
CA LEU A 147 -21.82 10.47 10.37
C LEU A 147 -20.36 10.16 10.02
N LEU A 148 -19.39 10.56 10.86
CA LEU A 148 -17.98 10.27 10.66
C LEU A 148 -17.55 8.88 11.13
N LEU A 149 -18.40 8.16 11.88
CA LEU A 149 -18.09 6.81 12.35
C LEU A 149 -17.78 5.86 11.20
N SER A 150 -18.63 5.81 10.18
CA SER A 150 -18.42 4.91 9.04
C SER A 150 -17.19 5.30 8.19
N PRO A 151 -16.94 6.57 7.85
CA PRO A 151 -15.67 6.99 7.26
C PRO A 151 -14.44 6.63 8.09
N ASN A 152 -14.49 6.76 9.42
CA ASN A 152 -13.37 6.43 10.30
C ASN A 152 -13.12 4.92 10.36
N GLU A 153 -14.17 4.09 10.39
CA GLU A 153 -14.03 2.63 10.25
C GLU A 153 -13.32 2.24 8.94
N LEU A 154 -13.60 2.95 7.85
CA LEU A 154 -12.94 2.74 6.58
C LEU A 154 -11.48 3.23 6.60
N LEU A 155 -11.19 4.38 7.23
CA LEU A 155 -9.82 4.89 7.35
C LEU A 155 -8.91 3.95 8.16
N ILE A 156 -9.45 3.26 9.17
CA ILE A 156 -8.71 2.23 9.92
C ILE A 156 -8.21 1.12 9.00
N SER A 157 -8.93 0.79 7.92
CA SER A 157 -8.47 -0.25 6.99
C SER A 157 -7.18 0.10 6.21
N LEU A 158 -6.80 1.39 6.18
CA LEU A 158 -5.55 1.82 5.54
C LEU A 158 -4.31 1.24 6.24
N THR A 159 -4.41 0.98 7.56
CA THR A 159 -3.32 0.45 8.39
C THR A 159 -3.44 -1.05 8.64
N ALA A 160 -4.34 -1.72 7.92
CA ALA A 160 -4.49 -3.16 7.99
C ALA A 160 -3.21 -3.89 7.53
N GLN A 161 -3.02 -5.10 8.05
CA GLN A 161 -1.96 -5.99 7.62
C GLN A 161 -2.43 -6.80 6.41
N PHE A 162 -1.58 -6.85 5.38
CA PHE A 162 -1.88 -7.55 4.14
C PHE A 162 -0.87 -8.67 3.89
N PRO A 163 -1.30 -9.86 3.44
CA PRO A 163 -0.38 -10.92 3.10
C PRO A 163 0.39 -10.56 1.82
N VAL A 164 1.70 -10.78 1.85
CA VAL A 164 2.59 -10.77 0.68
C VAL A 164 2.86 -12.21 0.23
N THR A 165 3.17 -13.08 1.20
CA THR A 165 3.27 -14.55 1.04
C THR A 165 2.64 -15.20 2.28
N PRO A 166 2.50 -16.54 2.35
CA PRO A 166 1.98 -17.19 3.56
C PRO A 166 2.76 -16.89 4.86
N SER A 167 4.06 -16.57 4.75
CA SER A 167 4.94 -16.27 5.89
C SER A 167 5.29 -14.79 6.02
N CYS A 168 4.96 -13.94 5.04
CA CYS A 168 5.33 -12.53 5.00
C CYS A 168 4.11 -11.62 4.86
N GLN A 169 4.04 -10.57 5.67
CA GLN A 169 2.97 -9.58 5.67
C GLN A 169 3.53 -8.16 5.53
N VAL A 170 2.72 -7.27 4.96
CA VAL A 170 3.03 -5.85 4.81
C VAL A 170 1.99 -5.01 5.57
N GLN A 171 2.44 -3.93 6.20
CA GLN A 171 1.57 -2.95 6.84
C GLN A 171 2.06 -1.54 6.52
N TYR A 172 1.11 -0.66 6.21
CA TYR A 172 1.36 0.75 5.92
C TYR A 172 0.97 1.61 7.13
N GLN A 173 1.91 2.40 7.64
CA GLN A 173 1.73 3.21 8.84
C GLN A 173 1.85 4.70 8.49
N PRO A 174 0.85 5.53 8.83
CA PRO A 174 0.95 6.97 8.69
C PRO A 174 2.05 7.51 9.61
N LEU A 175 2.93 8.35 9.07
CA LEU A 175 4.00 8.98 9.86
C LEU A 175 3.62 10.32 10.45
N ALA A 176 2.63 10.98 9.84
CA ALA A 176 2.18 12.30 10.21
C ALA A 176 0.71 12.48 9.81
N VAL A 177 0.11 13.55 10.35
CA VAL A 177 -1.20 14.02 9.92
C VAL A 177 -1.17 14.39 8.42
N PRO A 178 -2.23 14.08 7.65
CA PRO A 178 -2.28 14.42 6.22
C PRO A 178 -2.16 15.91 5.94
N VAL A 179 -1.49 16.24 4.84
CA VAL A 179 -1.32 17.62 4.37
C VAL A 179 -2.43 17.97 3.37
N PHE A 180 -3.11 19.08 3.59
CA PHE A 180 -4.19 19.57 2.73
C PHE A 180 -3.68 20.70 1.85
N SER A 181 -3.62 20.49 0.54
CA SER A 181 -3.17 21.50 -0.43
C SER A 181 -4.17 21.67 -1.58
N GLU A 182 -3.90 22.58 -2.51
CA GLU A 182 -4.69 22.71 -3.73
C GLU A 182 -4.67 21.43 -4.59
N GLN A 183 -3.63 20.60 -4.46
CA GLN A 183 -3.48 19.36 -5.22
C GLN A 183 -4.23 18.18 -4.63
N GLY A 184 -4.70 18.29 -3.38
CA GLY A 184 -5.44 17.24 -2.70
C GLY A 184 -5.04 17.04 -1.26
N ILE A 185 -5.36 15.85 -0.75
CA ILE A 185 -5.01 15.40 0.59
C ILE A 185 -3.86 14.41 0.46
N THR A 186 -2.69 14.78 0.99
CA THR A 186 -1.46 13.98 0.91
C THR A 186 -1.24 13.20 2.20
N VAL A 187 -1.04 11.89 2.08
CA VAL A 187 -0.73 10.99 3.19
C VAL A 187 0.64 10.37 2.95
N SER A 188 1.56 10.59 3.88
CA SER A 188 2.90 9.98 3.88
C SER A 188 2.89 8.72 4.75
N LEU A 189 3.35 7.62 4.18
CA LEU A 189 3.28 6.29 4.79
C LEU A 189 4.68 5.68 4.92
N GLN A 190 4.85 4.87 5.95
CA GLN A 190 5.98 3.98 6.14
C GLN A 190 5.51 2.54 6.00
N THR A 191 6.27 1.75 5.27
CA THR A 191 6.02 0.32 5.13
C THR A 191 6.77 -0.45 6.21
N THR A 192 6.08 -1.43 6.80
CA THR A 192 6.68 -2.41 7.71
C THR A 192 6.39 -3.82 7.18
N PHE A 193 7.40 -4.69 7.24
CA PHE A 193 7.27 -6.08 6.87
C PHE A 193 7.39 -6.98 8.09
N GLN A 194 6.55 -7.99 8.16
CA GLN A 194 6.53 -8.96 9.25
C GLN A 194 6.69 -10.37 8.69
N VAL A 195 7.62 -11.13 9.23
CA VAL A 195 7.85 -12.53 8.88
C VAL A 195 7.47 -13.38 10.09
N ALA A 196 6.55 -14.33 9.90
CA ALA A 196 5.98 -15.14 10.98
C ALA A 196 5.46 -14.30 12.17
N GLY A 197 4.89 -13.12 11.89
CA GLY A 197 4.33 -12.20 12.90
C GLY A 197 5.37 -11.33 13.62
N VAL A 198 6.65 -11.37 13.22
CA VAL A 198 7.72 -10.56 13.79
C VAL A 198 8.19 -9.53 12.78
N ALA A 199 8.21 -8.25 13.18
CA ALA A 199 8.76 -7.19 12.34
C ALA A 199 10.25 -7.43 12.07
N ILE A 200 10.64 -7.43 10.81
CA ILE A 200 12.03 -7.66 10.41
C ILE A 200 12.81 -6.35 10.33
N PRO A 201 14.13 -6.35 10.59
CA PRO A 201 14.97 -5.20 10.31
C PRO A 201 15.07 -5.02 8.79
N LEU A 202 14.67 -3.85 8.31
CA LEU A 202 14.80 -3.47 6.90
C LEU A 202 16.12 -2.74 6.66
N PRO A 203 16.64 -2.74 5.41
CA PRO A 203 17.73 -1.86 5.02
C PRO A 203 17.41 -0.41 5.41
N VAL A 204 18.42 0.40 5.73
CA VAL A 204 18.20 1.83 6.01
C VAL A 204 18.25 2.59 4.69
N SER A 205 17.21 3.40 4.40
CA SER A 205 17.29 4.32 3.26
C SER A 205 18.34 5.40 3.53
N PRO A 206 19.31 5.62 2.63
CA PRO A 206 20.24 6.74 2.75
C PRO A 206 19.57 8.10 2.49
N VAL A 207 18.44 8.11 1.78
CA VAL A 207 17.73 9.33 1.37
C VAL A 207 16.28 9.29 1.89
N PRO A 208 15.82 10.29 2.65
CA PRO A 208 14.42 10.40 3.02
C PRO A 208 13.56 10.60 1.78
N PHE A 209 12.54 9.76 1.60
CA PHE A 209 11.57 9.96 0.52
C PHE A 209 10.50 10.97 0.94
N SER A 210 10.06 11.78 -0.01
CA SER A 210 8.98 12.75 0.14
C SER A 210 8.01 12.58 -1.00
N MET A 211 6.72 12.73 -0.72
CA MET A 211 5.69 12.55 -1.74
C MET A 211 5.88 13.57 -2.87
N PRO A 212 6.05 13.13 -4.13
CA PRO A 212 6.21 14.06 -5.25
C PRO A 212 4.93 14.87 -5.46
N GLU A 213 5.09 16.19 -5.56
CA GLU A 213 3.98 17.08 -5.89
C GLU A 213 3.64 16.97 -7.38
N PRO A 214 2.36 16.79 -7.74
CA PRO A 214 1.96 16.75 -9.14
C PRO A 214 2.13 18.13 -9.78
N ALA A 215 2.79 18.18 -10.94
CA ALA A 215 3.07 19.41 -11.68
C ALA A 215 1.80 20.16 -12.16
N SER A 216 0.68 19.45 -12.26
CA SER A 216 -0.62 20.00 -12.64
C SER A 216 -1.75 19.21 -11.97
N PRO A 217 -2.95 19.80 -11.82
CA PRO A 217 -4.10 19.07 -11.31
C PRO A 217 -4.36 17.80 -12.10
N SER A 218 -4.28 16.65 -11.45
CA SER A 218 -4.51 15.35 -12.09
C SER A 218 -6.01 15.08 -12.23
N PRO A 219 -6.47 14.57 -13.39
CA PRO A 219 -7.85 14.10 -13.52
C PRO A 219 -8.11 12.82 -12.73
N SER A 220 -7.05 12.04 -12.41
CA SER A 220 -7.15 10.79 -11.66
C SER A 220 -7.64 11.01 -10.23
N HIS A 221 -8.34 10.03 -9.67
CA HIS A 221 -8.85 10.13 -8.29
C HIS A 221 -7.74 10.04 -7.23
N LEU A 222 -6.74 9.20 -7.48
CA LEU A 222 -5.68 8.88 -6.54
C LEU A 222 -4.33 8.88 -7.28
N ILE A 223 -3.31 9.38 -6.59
CA ILE A 223 -1.91 9.24 -6.99
C ILE A 223 -1.22 8.51 -5.85
N LEU A 224 -0.53 7.41 -6.13
CA LEU A 224 0.34 6.73 -5.20
C LEU A 224 1.79 6.91 -5.65
N ALA A 225 2.73 6.93 -4.71
CA ALA A 225 4.14 6.81 -5.03
C ALA A 225 4.86 5.88 -4.07
N PHE A 226 5.83 5.15 -4.61
CA PHE A 226 6.65 4.15 -3.91
C PHE A 226 8.10 4.41 -4.23
N SER A 227 8.92 4.65 -3.22
CA SER A 227 10.35 4.87 -3.37
C SER A 227 11.09 3.61 -3.81
N GLU A 228 12.30 3.76 -4.34
CA GLU A 228 13.26 2.66 -4.54
C GLU A 228 13.46 1.86 -3.24
N HIS A 229 13.46 2.57 -2.10
CA HIS A 229 13.59 1.97 -0.79
C HIS A 229 12.45 1.01 -0.45
N PHE A 230 11.20 1.35 -0.81
CA PHE A 230 10.05 0.45 -0.66
C PHE A 230 10.29 -0.89 -1.36
N TYR A 231 10.72 -0.85 -2.62
CA TYR A 231 10.98 -2.07 -3.39
C TYR A 231 12.16 -2.87 -2.83
N THR A 232 13.26 -2.19 -2.48
CA THR A 232 14.42 -2.85 -1.86
C THR A 232 14.03 -3.53 -0.54
N SER A 233 13.22 -2.88 0.29
CA SER A 233 12.69 -3.45 1.53
C SER A 233 11.76 -4.64 1.30
N LEU A 234 10.90 -4.57 0.29
CA LEU A 234 10.04 -5.69 -0.11
C LEU A 234 10.85 -6.93 -0.51
N PHE A 235 11.83 -6.77 -1.40
CA PHE A 235 12.65 -7.89 -1.85
C PHE A 235 13.51 -8.46 -0.71
N SER A 236 14.01 -7.61 0.20
CA SER A 236 14.71 -8.07 1.41
C SER A 236 13.77 -8.85 2.33
N ALA A 237 12.51 -8.44 2.46
CA ALA A 237 11.53 -9.16 3.28
C ALA A 237 11.20 -10.55 2.72
N LEU A 238 11.05 -10.66 1.40
CA LEU A 238 10.83 -11.93 0.71
C LEU A 238 12.03 -12.88 0.85
N GLU A 239 13.24 -12.35 0.76
CA GLU A 239 14.47 -13.11 1.00
C GLU A 239 14.54 -13.62 2.44
N THR A 240 14.30 -12.75 3.43
CA THR A 240 14.28 -13.13 4.86
C THR A 240 13.16 -14.13 5.18
N ALA A 241 12.03 -14.06 4.47
CA ALA A 241 10.94 -15.04 4.57
C ALA A 241 11.26 -16.39 3.93
N GLY A 242 12.42 -16.54 3.28
CA GLY A 242 12.83 -17.74 2.56
C GLY A 242 12.06 -17.96 1.25
N ALA A 243 11.32 -16.96 0.77
CA ALA A 243 10.47 -17.09 -0.41
C ALA A 243 11.30 -17.32 -1.70
N PHE A 244 12.56 -16.88 -1.72
CA PHE A 244 13.46 -17.04 -2.85
C PHE A 244 14.48 -18.18 -2.68
N ASN A 245 14.24 -19.15 -1.80
CA ASN A 245 15.06 -20.36 -1.75
C ASN A 245 14.80 -21.20 -3.01
N MET A 246 15.79 -21.34 -3.87
CA MET A 246 15.64 -21.96 -5.18
C MET A 246 16.41 -23.28 -5.30
N THR A 247 15.73 -24.31 -5.78
CA THR A 247 16.36 -25.54 -6.28
C THR A 247 16.11 -25.59 -7.78
N ILE A 248 17.19 -25.47 -8.54
CA ILE A 248 17.16 -25.35 -9.99
C ILE A 248 17.58 -26.71 -10.60
N PRO A 249 16.66 -27.41 -11.29
CA PRO A 249 17.02 -28.62 -12.01
C PRO A 249 17.87 -28.28 -13.23
N THR A 250 18.80 -29.17 -13.58
CA THR A 250 19.60 -29.04 -14.79
C THR A 250 19.44 -30.25 -15.69
N SER A 251 19.77 -30.09 -16.98
CA SER A 251 19.93 -31.20 -17.91
C SER A 251 21.32 -31.85 -17.82
N LEU A 252 22.18 -31.39 -16.91
CA LEU A 252 23.54 -31.89 -16.76
C LEU A 252 23.57 -33.09 -15.83
N THR A 253 24.55 -33.97 -16.07
CA THR A 253 24.82 -35.13 -15.24
C THR A 253 26.26 -35.10 -14.73
N THR A 254 26.56 -35.89 -13.69
CA THR A 254 27.91 -35.99 -13.13
C THR A 254 28.92 -36.47 -14.18
N ALA A 255 28.54 -37.33 -15.12
CA ALA A 255 29.38 -37.73 -16.25
C ALA A 255 29.70 -36.57 -17.20
N THR A 256 28.70 -35.73 -17.50
CA THR A 256 28.90 -34.54 -18.36
C THR A 256 29.89 -33.55 -17.71
N LEU A 257 29.77 -33.36 -16.39
CA LEU A 257 30.70 -32.51 -15.63
C LEU A 257 32.10 -33.14 -15.54
N ALA A 258 32.21 -34.45 -15.34
CA ALA A 258 33.48 -35.15 -15.30
C ALA A 258 34.26 -35.03 -16.63
N GLN A 259 33.53 -35.08 -17.75
CA GLN A 259 34.14 -34.91 -19.07
C GLN A 259 34.68 -33.50 -19.29
N LYS A 260 33.96 -32.47 -18.82
CA LYS A 260 34.25 -31.07 -19.13
C LYS A 260 35.13 -30.35 -18.10
N ILE A 261 34.94 -30.62 -16.81
CA ILE A 261 35.65 -29.94 -15.71
C ILE A 261 36.91 -30.71 -15.31
N THR A 262 36.76 -31.94 -14.82
CA THR A 262 37.90 -32.76 -14.42
C THR A 262 37.55 -34.24 -14.41
N GLN A 263 38.48 -35.07 -14.87
CA GLN A 263 38.37 -36.53 -14.77
C GLN A 263 38.31 -37.01 -13.31
N GLN A 264 38.77 -36.20 -12.33
CA GLN A 264 38.64 -36.52 -10.90
C GLN A 264 37.16 -36.64 -10.47
N MET A 265 36.22 -35.95 -11.12
CA MET A 265 34.79 -36.11 -10.84
C MET A 265 34.26 -37.50 -11.21
N GLY A 266 34.79 -38.11 -12.28
CA GLY A 266 34.43 -39.48 -12.67
C GLY A 266 34.89 -40.53 -11.66
N SER A 267 35.84 -40.19 -10.78
CA SER A 267 36.24 -41.05 -9.65
C SER A 267 35.43 -40.80 -8.38
N LEU A 268 34.81 -39.61 -8.25
CA LEU A 268 33.97 -39.25 -7.10
C LEU A 268 32.58 -39.86 -7.18
N PHE A 269 32.06 -40.06 -8.40
CA PHE A 269 30.72 -40.62 -8.63
C PHE A 269 30.83 -41.92 -9.42
N GLN A 270 30.41 -43.04 -8.81
CA GLN A 270 30.40 -44.35 -9.48
C GLN A 270 29.24 -44.51 -10.48
N GLU A 271 28.18 -43.71 -10.31
CA GLU A 271 26.99 -43.70 -11.15
C GLU A 271 26.79 -42.30 -11.76
N ASP A 272 26.17 -42.27 -12.94
CA ASP A 272 25.80 -41.01 -13.59
C ASP A 272 24.53 -40.46 -12.95
N LEU A 273 24.67 -39.37 -12.20
CA LEU A 273 23.59 -38.78 -11.40
C LEU A 273 23.21 -37.41 -11.96
N PRO A 274 21.94 -37.00 -11.81
CA PRO A 274 21.51 -35.66 -12.21
C PRO A 274 22.19 -34.59 -11.35
N VAL A 275 22.54 -33.48 -11.98
CA VAL A 275 23.12 -32.32 -11.29
C VAL A 275 22.00 -31.35 -10.90
N LEU A 276 22.03 -30.90 -9.65
CA LEU A 276 21.14 -29.88 -9.12
C LEU A 276 21.91 -28.64 -8.70
N LEU A 277 21.22 -27.51 -8.82
CA LEU A 277 21.71 -26.20 -8.39
C LEU A 277 20.86 -25.75 -7.21
N GLN A 278 21.50 -25.40 -6.09
CA GLN A 278 20.84 -24.71 -4.99
C GLN A 278 21.34 -23.28 -4.94
N ALA A 279 20.46 -22.32 -5.20
CA ALA A 279 20.81 -20.90 -5.18
C ALA A 279 20.37 -20.27 -3.87
N VAL A 280 21.30 -19.57 -3.22
CA VAL A 280 21.08 -18.82 -1.98
C VAL A 280 21.56 -17.38 -2.15
N PHE A 281 20.97 -16.45 -1.41
CA PHE A 281 21.39 -15.05 -1.44
C PHE A 281 22.70 -14.89 -0.66
N ARG A 282 23.72 -14.35 -1.35
CA ARG A 282 25.00 -13.94 -0.75
C ARG A 282 24.86 -12.61 -0.01
N SER A 283 23.96 -11.75 -0.48
CA SER A 283 23.57 -10.51 0.18
C SER A 283 22.17 -10.09 -0.23
N SER A 284 21.52 -9.24 0.58
CA SER A 284 20.17 -8.74 0.32
C SER A 284 20.03 -8.12 -1.09
N PRO A 285 18.95 -8.45 -1.81
CA PRO A 285 18.66 -7.90 -3.14
C PRO A 285 18.49 -6.38 -3.10
N ARG A 286 18.75 -5.72 -4.23
CA ARG A 286 18.59 -4.27 -4.36
C ARG A 286 17.76 -3.94 -5.58
N VAL A 287 16.93 -2.91 -5.46
CA VAL A 287 16.22 -2.34 -6.61
C VAL A 287 16.87 -1.03 -6.97
N VAL A 288 16.97 -0.75 -8.26
CA VAL A 288 17.45 0.51 -8.82
C VAL A 288 16.36 1.06 -9.73
N LEU A 289 15.94 2.29 -9.46
CA LEU A 289 14.94 3.01 -10.25
C LEU A 289 15.60 4.17 -10.99
N GLU A 290 15.64 4.06 -12.30
CA GLU A 290 16.04 5.14 -13.21
C GLU A 290 14.81 5.56 -14.02
N GLU A 291 14.90 6.67 -14.75
CA GLU A 291 13.77 7.14 -15.56
C GLU A 291 13.34 6.05 -16.56
N ASP A 292 12.04 5.71 -16.52
CA ASP A 292 11.40 4.66 -17.31
C ASP A 292 11.96 3.23 -17.12
N LYS A 293 12.86 3.00 -16.16
CA LYS A 293 13.52 1.71 -15.96
C LYS A 293 13.60 1.30 -14.49
N ALA A 294 13.04 0.14 -14.19
CA ALA A 294 13.24 -0.53 -12.91
C ALA A 294 14.11 -1.77 -13.11
N ALA A 295 15.15 -1.92 -12.30
CA ALA A 295 16.03 -3.09 -12.33
C ALA A 295 16.23 -3.65 -10.93
N MET A 296 16.32 -4.96 -10.84
CA MET A 296 16.63 -5.71 -9.63
C MET A 296 18.02 -6.31 -9.75
N LYS A 297 18.85 -6.04 -8.75
CA LYS A 297 20.19 -6.61 -8.59
C LYS A 297 20.14 -7.74 -7.57
N LEU A 298 20.54 -8.92 -8.01
CA LEU A 298 20.64 -10.13 -7.19
C LEU A 298 22.11 -10.50 -7.03
N PHE A 299 22.45 -10.97 -5.83
CA PHE A 299 23.78 -11.42 -5.48
C PHE A 299 23.64 -12.81 -4.89
N LEU A 300 23.86 -13.83 -5.71
CA LEU A 300 23.62 -15.22 -5.36
C LEU A 300 24.93 -15.98 -5.21
N THR A 301 24.90 -17.02 -4.40
CA THR A 301 25.83 -18.12 -4.49
C THR A 301 25.05 -19.36 -4.88
N VAL A 302 25.44 -19.97 -5.99
CA VAL A 302 24.85 -21.19 -6.52
C VAL A 302 25.76 -22.35 -6.18
N HIS A 303 25.27 -23.25 -5.34
CA HIS A 303 25.91 -24.51 -5.03
C HIS A 303 25.50 -25.54 -6.08
N ILE A 304 26.48 -26.24 -6.64
CA ILE A 304 26.31 -27.23 -7.69
C ILE A 304 26.72 -28.57 -7.11
N GLY A 305 25.78 -29.50 -7.12
CA GLY A 305 25.91 -30.79 -6.45
C GLY A 305 25.15 -31.89 -7.16
N GLU A 306 25.33 -33.11 -6.65
CA GLU A 306 24.51 -34.25 -7.06
C GLU A 306 23.07 -34.14 -6.53
N GLY A 307 22.11 -34.60 -7.32
CA GLY A 307 20.70 -34.65 -6.95
C GLY A 307 20.31 -35.82 -6.04
N SER A 308 21.14 -36.16 -5.05
CA SER A 308 20.82 -37.18 -4.04
C SER A 308 20.06 -36.60 -2.84
N GLN A 309 19.52 -37.46 -1.95
CA GLN A 309 18.77 -37.01 -0.77
C GLN A 309 19.56 -36.10 0.19
N ALA A 310 20.89 -36.12 0.14
CA ALA A 310 21.75 -35.38 1.07
C ALA A 310 22.45 -34.16 0.44
N PHE A 311 22.11 -33.77 -0.79
CA PHE A 311 22.74 -32.70 -1.60
C PHE A 311 24.19 -32.36 -1.21
N GLN A 312 25.14 -32.99 -1.89
CA GLN A 312 26.55 -32.67 -1.70
C GLN A 312 27.05 -31.75 -2.81
N SER A 313 27.37 -30.51 -2.43
CA SER A 313 27.98 -29.53 -3.31
C SER A 313 29.47 -29.85 -3.52
N PHE A 314 29.89 -29.86 -4.79
CA PHE A 314 31.30 -30.01 -5.17
C PHE A 314 31.87 -28.74 -5.81
N LEU A 315 31.00 -27.79 -6.17
CA LEU A 315 31.36 -26.54 -6.82
C LEU A 315 30.40 -25.44 -6.37
N SER A 316 30.92 -24.26 -6.08
CA SER A 316 30.11 -23.09 -5.72
C SER A 316 30.50 -21.90 -6.60
N VAL A 317 29.50 -21.22 -7.14
CA VAL A 317 29.66 -20.12 -8.11
C VAL A 317 28.90 -18.91 -7.58
N ASN A 318 29.58 -17.77 -7.49
CA ASN A 318 28.91 -16.50 -7.27
C ASN A 318 28.27 -16.04 -8.57
N VAL A 319 27.03 -15.59 -8.48
CA VAL A 319 26.23 -15.16 -9.62
C VAL A 319 25.62 -13.81 -9.27
N ASP A 320 26.11 -12.78 -9.96
CA ASP A 320 25.59 -11.42 -9.82
C ASP A 320 24.71 -11.13 -11.04
N ILE A 321 23.45 -10.77 -10.81
CA ILE A 321 22.41 -10.66 -11.85
C ILE A 321 21.77 -9.28 -11.79
N SER A 322 21.59 -8.66 -12.96
CA SER A 322 20.70 -7.52 -13.16
C SER A 322 19.54 -7.92 -14.05
N ALA A 323 18.32 -7.91 -13.51
CA ALA A 323 17.09 -8.20 -14.24
C ALA A 323 16.16 -6.99 -14.24
N GLY A 324 15.52 -6.70 -15.38
CA GLY A 324 14.47 -5.69 -15.42
C GLY A 324 13.28 -6.09 -14.54
N LEU A 325 12.55 -5.11 -14.01
CA LEU A 325 11.28 -5.33 -13.30
C LEU A 325 10.12 -4.77 -14.14
N LEU A 326 9.06 -5.56 -14.25
CA LEU A 326 7.80 -5.14 -14.84
C LEU A 326 6.77 -4.96 -13.73
N LEU A 327 6.03 -3.86 -13.80
CA LEU A 327 5.02 -3.49 -12.82
C LEU A 327 3.66 -3.39 -13.51
N SER A 328 2.63 -3.94 -12.89
CA SER A 328 1.24 -3.75 -13.31
C SER A 328 0.33 -3.76 -12.10
N ILE A 329 -0.91 -3.27 -12.23
CA ILE A 329 -1.90 -3.30 -11.14
C ILE A 329 -3.05 -4.22 -11.52
N ALA A 330 -3.44 -5.08 -10.59
CA ALA A 330 -4.65 -5.89 -10.66
C ALA A 330 -5.47 -5.64 -9.39
N ASP A 331 -6.70 -5.12 -9.56
CA ASP A 331 -7.61 -4.70 -8.49
C ASP A 331 -6.97 -3.69 -7.50
N THR A 332 -6.42 -4.18 -6.39
CA THR A 332 -5.73 -3.39 -5.34
C THR A 332 -4.30 -3.84 -5.12
N LYS A 333 -3.78 -4.73 -5.97
CA LYS A 333 -2.43 -5.29 -5.87
C LYS A 333 -1.51 -4.77 -6.95
N MET A 334 -0.28 -4.47 -6.58
CA MET A 334 0.83 -4.32 -7.49
C MET A 334 1.42 -5.69 -7.82
N MET A 335 1.27 -6.07 -9.08
CA MET A 335 1.88 -7.25 -9.66
C MET A 335 3.29 -6.89 -10.11
N ILE A 336 4.25 -7.70 -9.69
CA ILE A 336 5.67 -7.54 -10.02
C ILE A 336 6.09 -8.77 -10.80
N SER A 337 6.91 -8.60 -11.82
CA SER A 337 7.60 -9.71 -12.45
C SER A 337 9.02 -9.33 -12.83
N ALA A 338 9.93 -10.30 -12.69
CA ALA A 338 11.27 -10.23 -13.24
C ALA A 338 11.18 -10.43 -14.76
N ALA A 339 11.71 -9.45 -15.49
CA ALA A 339 11.92 -9.52 -16.93
C ALA A 339 13.14 -10.41 -17.26
N ALA A 340 13.51 -10.43 -18.55
CA ALA A 340 14.74 -11.07 -18.96
C ALA A 340 15.96 -10.44 -18.25
N ILE A 341 16.94 -11.28 -17.93
CA ILE A 341 18.22 -10.85 -17.35
C ILE A 341 18.97 -10.02 -18.37
N GLU A 342 19.28 -8.77 -18.00
CA GLU A 342 20.04 -7.83 -18.82
C GLU A 342 21.54 -8.10 -18.71
N ASP A 343 22.01 -8.35 -17.49
CA ASP A 343 23.42 -8.58 -17.19
C ASP A 343 23.59 -9.69 -16.15
N ILE A 344 24.63 -10.49 -16.30
CA ILE A 344 24.91 -11.63 -15.43
C ILE A 344 26.39 -12.00 -15.48
N GLU A 345 27.00 -12.05 -14.31
CA GLU A 345 28.40 -12.38 -14.13
C GLU A 345 28.53 -13.64 -13.25
N LEU A 346 29.33 -14.61 -13.71
CA LEU A 346 29.63 -15.84 -12.96
C LEU A 346 31.09 -15.80 -12.52
N SER A 347 31.34 -16.03 -11.23
CA SER A 347 32.69 -16.19 -10.71
C SER A 347 32.81 -17.39 -9.78
N LEU A 348 33.95 -18.07 -9.83
CA LEU A 348 34.18 -19.25 -8.99
C LEU A 348 34.30 -18.82 -7.52
N ALA A 349 33.45 -19.36 -6.66
CA ALA A 349 33.49 -19.10 -5.21
C ALA A 349 34.30 -20.17 -4.47
N ALA A 350 34.02 -21.44 -4.74
CA ALA A 350 34.73 -22.58 -4.16
C ALA A 350 34.67 -23.79 -5.10
N SER A 351 35.69 -24.64 -5.06
CA SER A 351 35.72 -25.88 -5.84
C SER A 351 36.43 -26.99 -5.09
N ASN A 352 35.78 -28.14 -4.99
CA ASN A 352 36.37 -29.38 -4.47
C ASN A 352 36.93 -30.26 -5.58
N VAL A 353 36.89 -29.77 -6.83
CA VAL A 353 37.26 -30.52 -8.04
C VAL A 353 38.37 -29.84 -8.83
N GLY A 354 39.11 -28.97 -8.14
CA GLY A 354 40.22 -28.21 -8.71
C GLY A 354 39.79 -26.92 -9.42
N PRO A 355 40.72 -26.24 -10.10
CA PRO A 355 40.44 -24.97 -10.75
C PRO A 355 39.46 -25.17 -11.92
N VAL A 356 38.45 -24.30 -12.01
CA VAL A 356 37.47 -24.31 -13.10
C VAL A 356 37.54 -22.98 -13.84
N PRO A 357 37.85 -22.96 -15.15
CA PRO A 357 37.88 -21.72 -15.94
C PRO A 357 36.50 -21.04 -16.00
N ALA A 358 36.46 -19.71 -15.93
CA ALA A 358 35.21 -18.95 -15.96
C ALA A 358 34.36 -19.22 -17.23
N ALA A 359 35.00 -19.31 -18.40
CA ALA A 359 34.32 -19.62 -19.66
C ALA A 359 33.57 -20.96 -19.62
N LEU A 360 34.07 -21.93 -18.87
CA LEU A 360 33.42 -23.22 -18.71
C LEU A 360 32.21 -23.15 -17.76
N LEU A 361 32.28 -22.32 -16.72
CA LEU A 361 31.14 -22.06 -15.84
C LEU A 361 29.99 -21.42 -16.63
N GLU A 362 30.32 -20.46 -17.49
CA GLU A 362 29.34 -19.82 -18.37
C GLU A 362 28.74 -20.82 -19.35
N GLU A 363 29.56 -21.61 -20.03
CA GLU A 363 29.06 -22.63 -20.98
C GLU A 363 28.06 -23.60 -20.32
N LEU A 364 28.37 -24.05 -19.10
CA LEU A 364 27.60 -25.09 -18.41
C LEU A 364 26.34 -24.56 -17.72
N PHE A 365 26.45 -23.44 -17.00
CA PHE A 365 25.42 -23.04 -16.03
C PHE A 365 24.66 -21.79 -16.43
N LEU A 366 25.25 -20.91 -17.25
CA LEU A 366 24.61 -19.65 -17.64
C LEU A 366 23.24 -19.84 -18.32
N PRO A 367 23.04 -20.79 -19.27
CA PRO A 367 21.74 -20.96 -19.92
C PRO A 367 20.64 -21.35 -18.93
N THR A 368 20.96 -22.26 -18.01
CA THR A 368 20.01 -22.73 -16.98
C THR A 368 19.69 -21.62 -15.98
N ILE A 369 20.71 -20.94 -15.45
CA ILE A 369 20.53 -19.83 -14.50
C ILE A 369 19.70 -18.72 -15.12
N ARG A 370 20.03 -18.32 -16.36
CA ARG A 370 19.34 -17.24 -17.07
C ARG A 370 17.85 -17.51 -17.27
N LYS A 371 17.48 -18.78 -17.42
CA LYS A 371 16.09 -19.22 -17.61
C LYS A 371 15.36 -19.42 -16.28
N GLU A 372 15.97 -20.16 -15.36
CA GLU A 372 15.28 -20.70 -14.18
C GLU A 372 15.21 -19.70 -13.03
N VAL A 373 16.21 -18.81 -12.84
CA VAL A 373 16.17 -17.82 -11.75
C VAL A 373 14.98 -16.87 -11.89
N PRO A 374 14.76 -16.18 -13.04
CA PRO A 374 13.58 -15.33 -13.18
C PRO A 374 12.27 -16.12 -13.10
N ALA A 375 12.25 -17.36 -13.63
CA ALA A 375 11.05 -18.20 -13.60
C ALA A 375 10.63 -18.54 -12.17
N GLN A 376 11.57 -18.99 -11.32
CA GLN A 376 11.27 -19.31 -9.92
C GLN A 376 10.91 -18.06 -9.10
N MET A 377 11.57 -16.93 -9.34
CA MET A 377 11.18 -15.67 -8.70
C MET A 377 9.76 -15.25 -9.08
N ASN A 378 9.39 -15.39 -10.35
CA ASN A 378 8.06 -15.02 -10.83
C ASN A 378 6.94 -15.87 -10.24
N VAL A 379 7.22 -17.09 -9.75
CA VAL A 379 6.24 -17.87 -8.98
C VAL A 379 5.79 -17.08 -7.75
N VAL A 380 6.74 -16.50 -7.00
CA VAL A 380 6.46 -15.69 -5.81
C VAL A 380 5.90 -14.32 -6.18
N LEU A 381 6.56 -13.61 -7.11
CA LEU A 381 6.20 -12.24 -7.44
C LEU A 381 4.81 -12.11 -8.09
N SER A 382 4.33 -13.18 -8.73
CA SER A 382 2.99 -13.23 -9.32
C SER A 382 1.84 -13.22 -8.31
N GLU A 383 2.10 -13.40 -7.01
CA GLU A 383 1.06 -13.24 -5.96
C GLU A 383 0.65 -11.77 -5.76
N GLY A 384 1.56 -10.85 -6.11
CA GLY A 384 1.38 -9.41 -6.00
C GLY A 384 1.41 -8.88 -4.55
N VAL A 385 1.65 -7.58 -4.42
CA VAL A 385 1.67 -6.87 -3.13
C VAL A 385 0.47 -5.95 -3.04
N PHE A 386 -0.30 -6.01 -1.97
CA PHE A 386 -1.39 -5.06 -1.75
C PHE A 386 -0.85 -3.63 -1.65
N LEU A 387 -1.41 -2.73 -2.44
CA LEU A 387 -1.19 -1.30 -2.30
C LEU A 387 -1.92 -0.78 -1.05
N PRO A 388 -1.50 0.37 -0.47
CA PRO A 388 -2.28 1.07 0.55
C PRO A 388 -3.67 1.33 -0.01
N HIS A 389 -4.70 0.81 0.62
CA HIS A 389 -6.07 0.90 0.12
C HIS A 389 -7.08 1.05 1.26
N ILE A 390 -8.21 1.65 0.93
CA ILE A 390 -9.37 1.73 1.81
C ILE A 390 -10.34 0.63 1.36
N SER A 391 -10.81 -0.17 2.32
CA SER A 391 -11.78 -1.24 2.06
C SER A 391 -12.99 -0.73 1.30
N SER A 392 -13.51 -1.53 0.36
CA SER A 392 -14.59 -1.18 -0.60
C SER A 392 -14.17 -0.44 -1.87
N PHE A 393 -12.89 -0.12 -2.09
CA PHE A 393 -12.43 0.48 -3.35
C PHE A 393 -11.46 -0.40 -4.12
N THR A 394 -11.57 -0.38 -5.44
CA THR A 394 -10.59 -0.91 -6.41
C THR A 394 -9.99 0.20 -7.25
N TYR A 395 -8.90 -0.12 -7.96
CA TYR A 395 -8.20 0.80 -8.84
C TYR A 395 -8.44 0.47 -10.32
N ASN A 396 -8.97 1.45 -11.05
CA ASN A 396 -9.16 1.40 -12.49
C ASN A 396 -8.41 2.54 -13.18
N ASP A 397 -8.35 2.53 -14.51
CA ASP A 397 -7.65 3.55 -15.33
C ASP A 397 -6.23 3.80 -14.81
N VAL A 398 -5.53 2.72 -14.51
CA VAL A 398 -4.22 2.78 -13.88
C VAL A 398 -3.15 3.16 -14.91
N ASN A 399 -2.30 4.11 -14.55
CA ASN A 399 -1.10 4.46 -15.28
C ASN A 399 0.10 4.44 -14.31
N ILE A 400 1.13 3.70 -14.69
CA ILE A 400 2.37 3.53 -13.91
C ILE A 400 3.48 4.27 -14.66
N LYS A 401 4.20 5.13 -13.94
CA LYS A 401 5.40 5.81 -14.43
C LYS A 401 6.57 5.52 -13.50
N ILE A 402 7.70 5.13 -14.07
CA ILE A 402 8.92 4.91 -13.32
C ILE A 402 9.76 6.17 -13.46
N HIS A 403 9.99 6.83 -12.34
CA HIS A 403 10.90 7.96 -12.26
C HIS A 403 12.19 7.50 -11.59
N LYS A 404 13.22 8.33 -11.72
CA LYS A 404 14.40 8.18 -10.88
C LYS A 404 14.00 8.14 -9.40
N ASP A 405 14.48 7.11 -8.70
CA ASP A 405 14.28 6.87 -7.25
C ASP A 405 12.84 6.54 -6.80
N TYR A 406 11.81 6.57 -7.65
CA TYR A 406 10.44 6.22 -7.26
C TYR A 406 9.52 5.82 -8.43
N VAL A 407 8.47 5.07 -8.12
CA VAL A 407 7.37 4.74 -9.05
C VAL A 407 6.14 5.55 -8.68
N SER A 408 5.52 6.20 -9.66
CA SER A 408 4.23 6.88 -9.54
C SER A 408 3.12 6.06 -10.17
N ILE A 409 1.99 5.95 -9.47
CA ILE A 409 0.80 5.24 -9.94
C ILE A 409 -0.38 6.20 -9.85
N THR A 410 -0.96 6.57 -10.99
CA THR A 410 -2.18 7.36 -11.03
C THR A 410 -3.35 6.47 -11.40
N CYS A 411 -4.45 6.54 -10.65
CA CYS A 411 -5.62 5.69 -10.88
C CYS A 411 -6.94 6.36 -10.48
N ASN A 412 -8.03 5.77 -10.96
CA ASN A 412 -9.39 6.09 -10.54
C ASN A 412 -9.88 5.08 -9.50
N LEU A 413 -10.57 5.60 -8.48
CA LEU A 413 -11.28 4.80 -7.49
C LEU A 413 -12.60 4.28 -8.05
N GLU A 414 -12.88 2.99 -7.83
CA GLU A 414 -14.18 2.37 -8.07
C GLU A 414 -14.74 1.77 -6.77
N LEU A 415 -15.94 2.17 -6.37
CA LEU A 415 -16.60 1.62 -5.19
C LEU A 415 -17.19 0.25 -5.50
N GLN A 416 -16.70 -0.79 -4.84
CA GLN A 416 -17.27 -2.13 -4.92
C GLN A 416 -18.67 -2.16 -4.30
N ALA A 417 -19.65 -2.61 -5.10
CA ALA A 417 -20.96 -2.99 -4.57
C ALA A 417 -20.77 -4.25 -3.73
N LYS A 418 -21.15 -4.22 -2.45
CA LYS A 418 -21.25 -5.47 -1.68
C LYS A 418 -22.32 -6.32 -2.38
N SER A 419 -21.95 -7.51 -2.86
CA SER A 419 -22.93 -8.56 -3.13
C SER A 419 -23.63 -8.84 -1.81
N ALA A 420 -24.94 -8.58 -1.78
CA ALA A 420 -25.80 -8.82 -0.63
C ALA A 420 -25.91 -10.31 -0.30
#